data_AF-A0A3D9CGK9-F1
#
_entry.id   AF-A0A3D9CGK9-F1
#
_cell.length_a   1.000
_cell.length_b   1.000
_cell.length_c   1.000
_cell.angle_alpha   90.00
_cell.angle_beta   90.00
_cell.angle_gamma   90.00
#
_symmetry.space_group_name_H-M   'P 1'
#
loop_
_entity.id
_entity.type
_entity.pdbx_description
1 polymer ?
#
loop_
_entity_poly.entity_id
_entity_poly.type
_entity_poly.pdbx_seq_one_letter_code
_entity_poly.pdbx_strand_id
1 'polypeptide(L)'
;MNDIIINELFEIRNCLDQVVSYLKKLRSNSFTLDSFVQTKEHLYEIYNDRLDFSFYSGEYYKGLAEVVKRIKYSDLKNVRLSVIDGDKKSCFIFSSEDYSIILGIIFYDN
;
A
#
# COMPACT_ATOMS: atom_id res chain seq x y z
N MET A 1 14.30 4.67 11.31
CA MET A 1 12.94 5.14 11.70
C MET A 1 11.90 4.50 10.79
N ASN A 2 12.07 4.61 9.46
CA ASN A 2 11.17 3.99 8.49
C ASN A 2 11.08 2.47 8.62
N ASP A 3 12.18 1.76 8.90
CA ASP A 3 12.10 0.30 9.10
C ASP A 3 11.21 -0.11 10.28
N ILE A 4 11.18 0.70 11.36
CA ILE A 4 10.30 0.43 12.50
C ILE A 4 8.84 0.57 12.05
N ILE A 5 8.53 1.64 11.32
CA ILE A 5 7.20 1.89 10.76
C ILE A 5 6.77 0.75 9.84
N ILE A 6 7.65 0.31 8.94
CA ILE A 6 7.39 -0.77 8.00
C ILE A 6 7.14 -2.09 8.73
N ASN A 7 7.93 -2.41 9.76
CA ASN A 7 7.72 -3.61 10.57
C ASN A 7 6.39 -3.55 11.33
N GLU A 8 6.03 -2.42 11.92
CA GLU A 8 4.74 -2.24 12.60
C GLU A 8 3.57 -2.39 11.62
N LEU A 9 3.65 -1.77 10.44
CA LEU A 9 2.68 -1.94 9.36
C LEU A 9 2.57 -3.39 8.89
N PHE A 10 3.70 -4.10 8.82
CA PHE A 10 3.72 -5.50 8.45
C PHE A 10 2.94 -6.36 9.45
N GLU A 11 3.08 -6.13 10.75
CA GLU A 11 2.35 -6.88 11.78
C GLU A 11 0.83 -6.68 11.66
N ILE A 12 0.38 -5.45 11.40
CA ILE A 12 -1.05 -5.10 11.35
C ILE A 12 -1.68 -5.18 9.95
N ARG A 13 -0.92 -5.57 8.91
CA ARG A 13 -1.31 -5.50 7.48
C ARG A 13 -2.66 -6.14 7.13
N ASN A 14 -3.10 -7.12 7.91
CA ASN A 14 -4.36 -7.83 7.69
C ASN A 14 -5.57 -7.16 8.39
N CYS A 15 -5.33 -6.17 9.25
CA CYS A 15 -6.33 -5.45 10.03
C CYS A 15 -6.39 -4.00 9.57
N LEU A 16 -7.12 -3.72 8.48
CA LEU A 16 -7.14 -2.40 7.84
C LEU A 16 -7.53 -1.25 8.78
N ASP A 17 -8.46 -1.47 9.71
CA ASP A 17 -8.85 -0.45 10.69
C ASP A 17 -7.70 -0.04 11.62
N GLN A 18 -6.80 -1.00 11.93
CA GLN A 18 -5.58 -0.71 12.67
C GLN A 18 -4.60 0.07 11.81
N VAL A 19 -4.49 -0.26 10.51
CA VAL A 19 -3.67 0.50 9.56
C VAL A 19 -4.16 1.95 9.45
N VAL A 20 -5.48 2.18 9.33
CA VAL A 20 -6.08 3.53 9.30
C VAL A 20 -5.67 4.30 10.56
N SER A 21 -5.92 3.71 11.73
CA SER A 21 -5.60 4.30 13.04
C SER A 21 -4.12 4.66 13.15
N TYR A 22 -3.26 3.76 12.70
CA TYR A 22 -1.81 3.93 12.73
C TYR A 22 -1.33 5.04 11.81
N LEU A 23 -1.78 5.09 10.55
CA LEU A 23 -1.40 6.13 9.60
C LEU A 23 -1.89 7.51 10.03
N LYS A 24 -3.08 7.60 10.65
CA LYS A 24 -3.56 8.85 11.26
C LYS A 24 -2.63 9.33 12.37
N LYS A 25 -2.20 8.42 13.25
CA LYS A 25 -1.23 8.73 14.32
C LYS A 25 0.11 9.22 13.77
N LEU A 26 0.64 8.56 12.73
CA LEU A 26 1.88 8.98 12.08
C LEU A 26 1.75 10.41 11.51
N ARG A 27 0.64 10.70 10.84
CA ARG A 27 0.38 12.03 10.28
C ARG A 27 0.27 13.11 11.37
N SER A 28 -0.33 12.79 12.51
CA SER A 28 -0.36 13.69 13.68
C SER A 28 1.03 13.98 14.25
N ASN A 29 1.99 13.08 14.06
CA ASN A 29 3.39 13.24 14.47
C ASN A 29 4.25 13.91 13.38
N SER A 30 3.63 14.60 12.41
CA SER A 30 4.30 15.27 11.28
C SER A 30 5.13 14.34 10.38
N PHE A 31 4.84 13.04 10.38
CA PHE A 31 5.47 12.12 9.43
C PHE A 31 4.92 12.37 8.02
N THR A 32 5.81 12.61 7.06
CA THR A 32 5.46 12.82 5.65
C THR A 32 5.70 11.54 4.87
N LEU A 33 4.67 11.13 4.13
CA LEU A 33 4.73 10.01 3.19
C LEU A 33 4.91 10.56 1.78
N ASP A 34 5.93 10.07 1.07
CA ASP A 34 6.01 10.28 -0.37
C ASP A 34 4.80 9.61 -1.00
N SER A 35 3.96 10.42 -1.63
CA SER A 35 2.68 9.92 -2.13
C SER A 35 2.19 10.73 -3.31
N PHE A 36 1.43 10.06 -4.17
CA PHE A 36 0.75 10.67 -5.28
C PHE A 36 -0.63 10.05 -5.47
N VAL A 37 -1.49 10.75 -6.21
CA VAL A 37 -2.86 10.32 -6.47
C VAL A 37 -2.99 10.03 -7.95
N GLN A 38 -3.59 8.88 -8.26
CA GLN A 38 -3.91 8.45 -9.63
C GLN A 38 -5.34 7.93 -9.69
N THR A 39 -5.86 7.75 -10.91
CA THR A 39 -7.15 7.08 -11.09
C THR A 39 -7.06 5.63 -10.62
N LYS A 40 -8.17 5.12 -10.08
CA LYS A 40 -8.27 3.71 -9.68
C LYS A 40 -7.92 2.79 -10.85
N GLU A 41 -8.43 3.09 -12.04
CA GLU A 41 -8.21 2.29 -13.25
C GLU A 41 -6.73 2.21 -13.59
N HIS A 42 -6.01 3.34 -13.54
CA HIS A 42 -4.58 3.36 -13.87
C HIS A 42 -3.74 2.54 -12.88
N LEU A 43 -3.99 2.66 -11.58
CA LEU A 43 -3.30 1.81 -10.60
C LEU A 43 -3.72 0.35 -10.71
N TYR A 44 -4.98 0.06 -11.04
CA TYR A 44 -5.43 -1.31 -11.26
C TYR A 44 -4.66 -1.95 -12.42
N GLU A 45 -4.58 -1.29 -13.57
CA GLU A 45 -3.86 -1.80 -14.76
C GLU A 45 -2.39 -2.12 -14.43
N ILE A 46 -1.65 -1.14 -13.88
CA ILE A 46 -0.23 -1.32 -13.57
C ILE A 46 0.01 -2.50 -12.61
N TYR A 47 -0.77 -2.58 -11.54
CA TYR A 47 -0.55 -3.60 -10.52
C TYR A 47 -1.17 -4.95 -10.89
N ASN A 48 -2.18 -4.99 -11.76
CA ASN A 48 -2.65 -6.23 -12.36
C ASN A 48 -1.61 -6.81 -13.32
N ASP A 49 -1.00 -6.00 -14.17
CA ASP A 49 0.11 -6.43 -15.04
C ASP A 49 1.28 -6.94 -14.20
N ARG A 50 1.58 -6.26 -13.09
CA ARG A 50 2.63 -6.70 -12.15
C ARG A 50 2.28 -8.01 -11.44
N LEU A 51 1.01 -8.23 -11.12
CA LEU A 51 0.52 -9.49 -10.55
C LEU A 51 0.65 -10.60 -11.58
N ASP A 52 0.26 -10.37 -12.83
CA ASP A 52 0.42 -11.32 -13.91
C ASP A 52 1.91 -11.67 -14.10
N PHE A 53 2.78 -10.66 -14.15
CA PHE A 53 4.23 -10.85 -14.23
C PHE A 53 4.77 -11.66 -13.05
N SER A 54 4.30 -11.42 -11.82
CA SER A 54 4.74 -12.16 -10.63
C SER A 54 4.48 -13.67 -10.72
N PHE A 55 3.40 -14.08 -11.39
CA PHE A 55 3.12 -15.49 -11.65
C PHE A 55 4.10 -16.11 -12.64
N TYR A 56 4.56 -15.34 -13.63
CA TYR A 56 5.55 -15.80 -14.61
C TYR A 56 6.98 -15.81 -14.06
N SER A 57 7.37 -14.78 -13.31
CA SER A 57 8.74 -14.63 -12.80
C SER A 57 9.00 -15.41 -11.51
N GLY A 58 7.94 -15.72 -10.74
CA GLY A 58 8.05 -16.27 -9.40
C GLY A 58 8.39 -15.22 -8.32
N GLU A 59 8.48 -13.94 -8.68
CA GLU A 59 8.74 -12.85 -7.73
C GLU A 59 7.47 -12.49 -6.96
N TYR A 60 7.29 -13.07 -5.78
CA TYR A 60 6.09 -12.85 -4.99
C TYR A 60 6.17 -11.60 -4.12
N TYR A 61 5.36 -10.59 -4.49
CA TYR A 61 5.17 -9.41 -3.66
C TYR A 61 4.07 -9.64 -2.62
N LYS A 62 4.42 -9.49 -1.34
CA LYS A 62 3.47 -9.78 -0.26
C LYS A 62 2.38 -8.72 -0.23
N GLY A 63 1.14 -9.16 -0.44
CA GLY A 63 -0.06 -8.30 -0.44
C GLY A 63 -0.53 -7.85 -1.82
N LEU A 64 0.25 -8.08 -2.88
CA LEU A 64 -0.09 -7.63 -4.24
C LEU A 64 -1.44 -8.15 -4.73
N ALA A 65 -1.68 -9.47 -4.65
CA ALA A 65 -2.94 -10.07 -5.12
C ALA A 65 -4.18 -9.49 -4.40
N GLU A 66 -4.09 -9.29 -3.09
CA GLU A 66 -5.19 -8.75 -2.29
C GLU A 66 -5.41 -7.25 -2.59
N VAL A 67 -4.33 -6.49 -2.77
CA VAL A 67 -4.40 -5.08 -3.17
C VAL A 67 -5.06 -4.94 -4.54
N VAL A 68 -4.61 -5.69 -5.55
CA VAL A 68 -5.19 -5.66 -6.91
C VAL A 68 -6.68 -5.99 -6.87
N LYS A 69 -7.06 -7.03 -6.13
CA LYS A 69 -8.46 -7.40 -5.93
C LYS A 69 -9.26 -6.26 -5.31
N ARG A 70 -8.75 -5.62 -4.25
CA ARG A 70 -9.47 -4.53 -3.55
C ARG A 70 -9.53 -3.25 -4.35
N ILE A 71 -8.50 -2.91 -5.13
CA ILE A 71 -8.57 -1.78 -6.08
C ILE A 71 -9.70 -2.03 -7.06
N LYS A 72 -9.75 -3.21 -7.71
CA LYS A 72 -10.78 -3.57 -8.69
C LYS A 72 -12.21 -3.39 -8.18
N TYR A 73 -12.47 -3.84 -6.96
CA TYR A 73 -13.80 -3.80 -6.34
C TYR A 73 -14.07 -2.55 -5.50
N SER A 74 -13.16 -1.58 -5.46
CA SER A 74 -13.39 -0.34 -4.72
C SER A 74 -14.26 0.64 -5.51
N ASP A 75 -15.07 1.40 -4.78
CA ASP A 75 -15.87 2.51 -5.32
C ASP A 75 -15.08 3.83 -5.44
N LEU A 76 -13.78 3.79 -5.15
CA LEU A 76 -12.91 4.96 -5.24
C LEU A 76 -12.68 5.36 -6.70
N LYS A 77 -12.83 6.65 -7.01
CA LYS A 77 -12.45 7.20 -8.32
C LYS A 77 -10.94 7.38 -8.43
N ASN A 78 -10.34 7.91 -7.37
CA ASN A 78 -8.90 8.12 -7.25
C ASN A 78 -8.37 7.32 -6.06
N VAL A 79 -7.13 6.85 -6.20
CA VAL A 79 -6.41 6.13 -5.15
C VAL A 79 -5.09 6.85 -4.92
N ARG A 80 -4.78 7.08 -3.64
CA ARG A 80 -3.47 7.53 -3.21
C ARG A 80 -2.55 6.32 -3.09
N LEU A 81 -1.42 6.40 -3.75
CA LEU A 81 -0.29 5.50 -3.53
C LEU A 81 0.72 6.24 -2.66
N SER A 82 1.03 5.67 -1.50
CA SER A 82 2.06 6.18 -0.58
C SER A 82 3.20 5.18 -0.47
N VAL A 83 4.42 5.68 -0.40
CA VAL A 83 5.65 4.89 -0.31
C VAL A 83 6.32 5.14 1.03
N ILE A 84 6.85 4.08 1.63
CA ILE A 84 7.79 4.16 2.75
C ILE A 84 9.01 3.34 2.37
N ASP A 85 10.13 4.03 2.19
CA ASP A 85 11.41 3.39 1.93
C ASP A 85 12.19 3.16 3.23
N GLY A 86 12.51 1.91 3.50
CA GLY A 86 13.39 1.47 4.59
C GLY A 86 14.73 0.96 4.05
N ASP A 87 15.65 0.62 4.94
CA ASP A 87 16.97 0.14 4.54
C ASP A 87 16.91 -1.30 4.01
N LYS A 88 16.04 -2.14 4.58
CA LYS A 88 15.93 -3.57 4.23
C LYS A 88 14.69 -3.90 3.41
N LYS A 89 13.63 -3.13 3.62
CA LYS A 89 12.31 -3.37 3.03
C LYS A 89 11.67 -2.04 2.75
N SER A 90 10.76 -2.04 1.81
CA SER A 90 9.90 -0.91 1.52
C SER A 90 8.45 -1.39 1.42
N CYS A 91 7.52 -0.45 1.51
CA CYS A 91 6.11 -0.76 1.30
C CYS A 91 5.36 0.32 0.53
N PHE A 92 4.41 -0.14 -0.28
CA PHE A 92 3.40 0.67 -0.94
C PHE A 92 2.07 0.55 -0.21
N ILE A 93 1.44 1.68 0.09
CA ILE A 93 0.14 1.76 0.75
C ILE A 93 -0.86 2.34 -0.24
N PHE A 94 -1.99 1.66 -0.42
CA PHE A 94 -3.06 2.09 -1.30
C PHE A 94 -4.25 2.53 -0.45
N SER A 95 -4.70 3.76 -0.63
CA SER A 95 -5.75 4.34 0.18
C SER A 95 -6.64 5.33 -0.57
N SER A 96 -7.73 5.75 0.06
CA SER A 96 -8.37 7.02 -0.29
C SER A 96 -7.40 8.20 -0.06
N GLU A 97 -7.72 9.35 -0.66
CA GLU A 97 -6.86 10.53 -0.59
C GLU A 97 -6.62 11.04 0.85
N ASP A 98 -7.58 10.81 1.74
CA ASP A 98 -7.59 11.22 3.15
C ASP A 98 -7.20 10.10 4.13
N TYR A 99 -6.83 8.91 3.63
CA TYR A 99 -6.55 7.70 4.42
C TYR A 99 -7.72 7.18 5.27
N SER A 100 -8.97 7.59 4.98
CA SER A 100 -10.16 7.02 5.64
C SER A 100 -10.40 5.57 5.23
N ILE A 101 -10.01 5.18 4.01
CA ILE A 101 -10.12 3.82 3.47
C ILE A 101 -8.72 3.35 3.08
N ILE A 102 -8.31 2.17 3.56
CA ILE A 102 -7.10 1.49 3.12
C ILE A 102 -7.51 0.31 2.25
N LEU A 103 -7.02 0.27 1.02
CA LEU A 103 -7.22 -0.87 0.12
C LEU A 103 -6.21 -1.97 0.42
N GLY A 104 -4.98 -1.64 0.81
CA GLY A 104 -4.02 -2.59 1.34
C GLY A 104 -2.59 -2.09 1.23
N ILE A 105 -1.65 -3.00 1.51
CA ILE A 105 -0.22 -2.70 1.53
C ILE A 105 0.52 -3.80 0.75
N ILE A 106 1.46 -3.39 -0.09
CA ILE A 106 2.39 -4.28 -0.79
C ILE A 106 3.77 -4.11 -0.14
N PHE A 107 4.38 -5.21 0.30
CA PHE A 107 5.74 -5.22 0.85
C PHE A 107 6.70 -5.85 -0.15
N TYR A 108 7.89 -5.27 -0.24
CA TYR A 108 9.00 -5.78 -1.06
C TYR A 108 10.33 -5.55 -0.34
N ASP A 109 11.28 -6.44 -0.63
CA ASP A 109 12.66 -6.29 -0.17
C ASP A 109 13.41 -5.38 -1.14
N ASN A 110 14.41 -4.64 -0.65
CA ASN A 110 15.22 -3.69 -1.44
C ASN A 110 16.48 -4.33 -2.02
#